data_AF-A0AAD6N7D9-F1
#
_entry.id   AF-A0AAD6N7D9-F1
#
_cell.length_a   1.000
_cell.length_b   1.000
_cell.length_c   1.000
_cell.angle_alpha   90.00
_cell.angle_beta   90.00
_cell.angle_gamma   90.00
#
_symmetry.space_group_name_H-M   'P 1'
#
loop_
_entity.id
_entity.type
_entity.pdbx_description
1 polymer ?
#
loop_
_entity_poly.entity_id
_entity_poly.type
_entity_poly.pdbx_seq_one_letter_code
_entity_poly.pdbx_strand_id
1 'polypeptide(L)'
;MPSIAETSAIQPVPPQQPIQPSLEKAQEMAQQIAKKKASEIKLREINENLSRMSADTENARNASESIEPATESSSAALDTTPTPAPRRQSPKHPRGLPIPRAHGEYKYPFEYESPIRQRTIIESWNSISLSHMAYQLGLPPKLDSRTMMIDPKTNDYDLTQMIIYNCRDSDLHALVSRHPRMKIPETICLLAGTSRSTIWDAIANNTGLMDFRLIQSTSMSFGMCLDLSRTFGVDETDFEGDFVLEPEPYCFKGVIQIDGNSLYGSLLAKIGIFIDRCARSTTVEELEEDGPDHAHGHAGDGVRGRGRVLEGDWHEGRVRLIQMRMDAKTDKNSELASCIKALVCSFYGMLGSRHGAMSSKTCAEITTHLARYYLKKIVRVTQSCGYRNENECMNRGLQIKKRIYEEMRGTVFESIGADIKGNYMSILIPSKKKYEAVSWDGEVETKELASVKKDTLPIVKFVVSKVLTVINSPMTKENKTESHEGGRLWPVLRLEFRLRF
;
A
#
# COMPACT_ATOMS: atom_id res chain seq x y z
N MET A 1 48.17 20.20 -83.83
CA MET A 1 48.20 19.45 -82.55
C MET A 1 47.51 20.29 -81.47
N PRO A 2 46.80 19.71 -80.49
CA PRO A 2 46.19 18.39 -80.41
C PRO A 2 44.66 18.41 -80.17
N SER A 3 44.07 17.23 -80.38
CA SER A 3 42.70 16.80 -80.15
C SER A 3 42.52 16.38 -78.69
N ILE A 4 41.36 16.67 -78.08
CA ILE A 4 40.91 16.02 -76.84
C ILE A 4 39.44 15.63 -77.02
N ALA A 5 39.21 14.32 -77.00
CA ALA A 5 37.91 13.68 -76.91
C ALA A 5 37.68 13.28 -75.45
N GLU A 6 36.52 13.63 -74.89
CA GLU A 6 36.03 13.10 -73.60
C GLU A 6 34.79 12.24 -73.85
N THR A 7 34.99 10.93 -73.70
CA THR A 7 33.97 9.87 -73.71
C THR A 7 33.33 9.77 -72.32
N SER A 8 32.01 10.01 -72.26
CA SER A 8 31.17 9.77 -71.09
C SER A 8 30.81 8.29 -70.97
N ALA A 9 31.31 7.63 -69.92
CA ALA A 9 30.94 6.26 -69.56
C ALA A 9 29.68 6.26 -68.68
N ILE A 10 28.58 5.75 -69.24
CA ILE A 10 27.33 5.47 -68.51
C ILE A 10 27.54 4.17 -67.71
N GLN A 11 27.51 4.26 -66.38
CA GLN A 11 27.48 3.07 -65.51
C GLN A 11 26.06 2.46 -65.49
N PRO A 12 25.94 1.12 -65.61
CA PRO A 12 24.64 0.45 -65.54
C PRO A 12 24.11 0.43 -64.10
N VAL A 13 22.85 0.87 -63.94
CA VAL A 13 22.10 0.77 -62.68
C VAL A 13 21.85 -0.72 -62.37
N PRO A 14 22.19 -1.22 -61.17
CA PRO A 14 21.96 -2.61 -60.82
C PRO A 14 20.46 -2.89 -60.68
N PRO A 15 19.99 -4.09 -61.07
CA PRO A 15 18.58 -4.45 -61.00
C PRO A 15 18.12 -4.48 -59.54
N GLN A 16 17.09 -3.67 -59.24
CA GLN A 16 16.41 -3.67 -57.95
C GLN A 16 15.84 -5.07 -57.67
N GLN A 17 16.40 -5.75 -56.68
CA GLN A 17 15.83 -7.01 -56.20
C GLN A 17 14.47 -6.73 -55.52
N PRO A 18 13.44 -7.55 -55.80
CA PRO A 18 12.15 -7.41 -55.15
C PRO A 18 12.32 -7.62 -53.64
N ILE A 19 11.97 -6.58 -52.88
CA ILE A 19 11.95 -6.60 -51.41
C ILE A 19 10.87 -7.59 -50.97
N GLN A 20 11.27 -8.85 -50.75
CA GLN A 20 10.42 -9.81 -50.05
C GLN A 20 10.33 -9.36 -48.58
N PRO A 21 9.13 -9.13 -48.02
CA PRO A 21 8.97 -8.92 -46.59
C PRO A 21 9.60 -10.10 -45.86
N SER A 22 10.54 -9.85 -44.95
CA SER A 22 11.11 -10.92 -44.14
C SER A 22 9.97 -11.65 -43.42
N LEU A 23 10.01 -12.99 -43.46
CA LEU A 23 9.02 -13.87 -42.82
C LEU A 23 8.72 -13.45 -41.37
N GLU A 24 9.71 -12.89 -40.69
CA GLU A 24 9.64 -12.34 -39.34
C GLU A 24 8.68 -11.15 -39.21
N LYS A 25 8.68 -10.20 -40.17
CA LYS A 25 7.72 -9.08 -40.19
C LYS A 25 6.28 -9.56 -40.42
N ALA A 26 6.10 -10.59 -41.24
CA ALA A 26 4.78 -11.17 -41.46
C ALA A 26 4.24 -11.87 -40.19
N GLN A 27 5.12 -12.59 -39.46
CA GLN A 27 4.78 -13.21 -38.18
C GLN A 27 4.44 -12.17 -37.10
N GLU A 28 5.22 -11.09 -37.01
CA GLU A 28 4.96 -10.02 -36.05
C GLU A 28 3.62 -9.32 -36.34
N MET A 29 3.33 -9.02 -37.61
CA MET A 29 2.06 -8.45 -38.02
C MET A 29 0.87 -9.39 -37.71
N ALA A 30 1.03 -10.70 -37.93
CA ALA A 30 0.00 -11.68 -37.59
C ALA A 30 -0.27 -11.74 -36.07
N GLN A 31 0.78 -11.67 -35.24
CA GLN A 31 0.64 -11.60 -33.78
C GLN A 31 -0.05 -10.32 -33.32
N GLN A 32 0.25 -9.18 -33.95
CA GLN A 32 -0.44 -7.92 -33.64
C GLN A 32 -1.93 -7.95 -34.02
N ILE A 33 -2.27 -8.54 -35.18
CA ILE A 33 -3.66 -8.72 -35.61
C ILE A 33 -4.42 -9.65 -34.65
N ALA A 34 -3.79 -10.74 -34.19
CA ALA A 34 -4.39 -11.66 -33.22
C ALA A 34 -4.64 -10.98 -31.86
N LYS A 35 -3.67 -10.20 -31.36
CA LYS A 35 -3.85 -9.40 -30.13
C LYS A 35 -4.97 -8.39 -30.27
N LYS A 36 -5.07 -7.69 -31.41
CA LYS A 36 -6.14 -6.73 -31.69
C LYS A 36 -7.52 -7.39 -31.71
N LYS A 37 -7.67 -8.52 -32.41
CA LYS A 37 -8.93 -9.30 -32.42
C LYS A 37 -9.32 -9.78 -31.01
N ALA A 38 -8.36 -10.25 -30.21
CA ALA A 38 -8.63 -10.67 -28.84
C ALA A 38 -9.13 -9.50 -27.97
N SER A 39 -8.56 -8.30 -28.13
CA SER A 39 -9.06 -7.11 -27.42
C SER A 39 -10.44 -6.67 -27.89
N GLU A 40 -10.77 -6.75 -29.19
CA GLU A 40 -12.09 -6.42 -29.73
C GLU A 40 -13.18 -7.37 -29.21
N ILE A 41 -12.87 -8.67 -29.09
CA ILE A 41 -13.80 -9.66 -28.51
C ILE A 41 -14.09 -9.35 -27.04
N LYS A 42 -13.06 -9.07 -26.22
CA LYS A 42 -13.24 -8.68 -24.82
C LYS A 42 -14.06 -7.40 -24.68
N LEU A 43 -13.85 -6.41 -25.55
CA LEU A 43 -14.61 -5.16 -25.53
C LEU A 43 -16.09 -5.38 -25.85
N ARG A 44 -16.39 -6.29 -26.80
CA ARG A 44 -17.76 -6.68 -27.14
C ARG A 44 -18.46 -7.37 -25.97
N GLU A 45 -17.78 -8.30 -25.31
CA GLU A 45 -18.30 -9.02 -24.13
C GLU A 45 -18.61 -8.05 -22.97
N ILE A 46 -17.75 -7.05 -22.73
CA ILE A 46 -18.00 -6.00 -21.73
C ILE A 46 -19.25 -5.18 -22.09
N ASN A 47 -19.40 -4.78 -23.35
CA ASN A 47 -20.57 -4.01 -23.80
C ASN A 47 -21.87 -4.82 -23.71
N GLU A 48 -21.84 -6.12 -24.02
CA GLU A 48 -22.98 -7.01 -23.84
C GLU A 48 -23.37 -7.14 -22.37
N ASN A 49 -22.40 -7.29 -21.47
CA ASN A 49 -22.66 -7.34 -20.02
C ASN A 49 -23.24 -6.03 -19.47
N LEU A 50 -22.72 -4.88 -19.91
CA LEU A 50 -23.29 -3.57 -19.55
C LEU A 50 -24.72 -3.40 -20.05
N SER A 51 -25.02 -3.88 -21.26
CA SER A 51 -26.37 -3.84 -21.83
C SER A 51 -27.33 -4.71 -21.02
N ARG A 52 -26.90 -5.89 -20.55
CA ARG A 52 -27.71 -6.76 -19.67
C ARG A 52 -27.98 -6.10 -18.32
N MET A 53 -26.97 -5.50 -17.70
CA MET A 53 -27.14 -4.79 -16.43
C MET A 53 -28.10 -3.59 -16.53
N SER A 54 -28.07 -2.88 -17.67
CA SER A 54 -29.03 -1.79 -17.93
C SER A 54 -30.46 -2.30 -18.05
N ALA A 55 -30.67 -3.44 -18.71
CA ALA A 55 -31.99 -4.06 -18.82
C ALA A 55 -32.51 -4.55 -17.46
N ASP A 56 -31.64 -5.14 -16.62
CA ASP A 56 -32.01 -5.61 -15.28
C ASP A 56 -32.40 -4.45 -14.35
N THR A 57 -31.71 -3.32 -14.45
CA THR A 57 -32.05 -2.12 -13.67
C THR A 57 -33.37 -1.49 -14.09
N GLU A 58 -33.68 -1.48 -15.39
CA GLU A 58 -34.96 -1.02 -15.90
C GLU A 58 -36.12 -1.96 -15.51
N ASN A 59 -35.90 -3.28 -15.57
CA ASN A 59 -36.87 -4.27 -15.10
C ASN A 59 -37.15 -4.14 -13.60
N ALA A 60 -36.11 -3.93 -12.78
CA ALA A 60 -36.27 -3.71 -11.34
C ALA A 60 -37.07 -2.44 -11.03
N ARG A 61 -36.85 -1.38 -11.82
CA ARG A 61 -37.64 -0.13 -11.71
C ARG A 61 -39.11 -0.38 -12.07
N ASN A 62 -39.39 -1.04 -13.19
CA ASN A 62 -40.76 -1.34 -13.60
C ASN A 62 -41.49 -2.25 -12.60
N ALA A 63 -40.78 -3.20 -11.97
CA ALA A 63 -41.34 -4.01 -10.90
C ALA A 63 -41.74 -3.17 -9.66
N SER A 64 -40.92 -2.17 -9.30
CA SER A 64 -41.21 -1.27 -8.17
C SER A 64 -42.41 -0.34 -8.41
N GLU A 65 -42.69 0.02 -9.66
CA GLU A 65 -43.83 0.87 -10.03
C GLU A 65 -45.17 0.10 -10.12
N SER A 66 -45.14 -1.24 -10.07
CA SER A 66 -46.34 -2.12 -10.16
C SER A 66 -46.98 -2.47 -8.81
N ILE A 67 -46.44 -1.98 -7.70
CA ILE A 67 -47.03 -2.21 -6.37
C ILE A 67 -48.18 -1.22 -6.17
N GLU A 68 -49.42 -1.65 -6.43
CA GLU A 68 -50.61 -0.87 -6.12
C GLU A 68 -50.68 -0.55 -4.62
N PRO A 69 -51.00 0.70 -4.24
CA PRO A 69 -51.20 1.06 -2.84
C PRO A 69 -52.45 0.35 -2.31
N ALA A 70 -52.28 -0.44 -1.24
CA ALA A 70 -53.37 -1.13 -0.58
C ALA A 70 -54.46 -0.13 -0.15
N THR A 71 -55.65 -0.28 -0.73
CA THR A 71 -56.85 0.47 -0.35
C THR A 71 -57.36 -0.03 1.01
N GLU A 72 -57.21 0.79 2.05
CA GLU A 72 -57.84 0.56 3.35
C GLU A 72 -59.33 0.92 3.31
N SER A 73 -60.17 -0.09 3.55
CA SER A 73 -61.62 0.02 3.68
C SER A 73 -62.00 0.42 5.12
N SER A 74 -62.76 1.51 5.20
CA SER A 74 -63.35 2.15 6.38
C SER A 74 -64.39 1.29 7.12
N SER A 75 -64.36 1.30 8.46
CA SER A 75 -65.58 1.28 9.28
C SER A 75 -65.37 1.80 10.73
N ALA A 76 -66.06 2.90 11.03
CA ALA A 76 -66.69 3.30 12.30
C ALA A 76 -65.86 3.56 13.59
N ALA A 77 -65.61 4.86 13.79
CA ALA A 77 -65.62 5.66 15.03
C ALA A 77 -65.59 4.99 16.43
N LEU A 78 -64.55 5.36 17.19
CA LEU A 78 -64.65 5.73 18.61
C LEU A 78 -63.68 6.90 18.85
N ASP A 79 -64.23 8.01 19.32
CA ASP A 79 -63.51 9.26 19.62
C ASP A 79 -62.63 9.07 20.86
N THR A 80 -61.32 8.89 20.63
CA THR A 80 -60.30 9.01 21.66
C THR A 80 -59.16 9.86 21.11
N THR A 81 -59.24 11.17 21.32
CA THR A 81 -58.12 12.08 21.10
C THR A 81 -56.95 11.64 21.99
N PRO A 82 -55.76 11.27 21.45
CA PRO A 82 -54.62 10.93 22.29
C PRO A 82 -54.01 12.24 22.80
N THR A 83 -54.07 12.43 24.12
CA THR A 83 -53.24 13.40 24.84
C THR A 83 -51.76 13.18 24.44
N PRO A 84 -50.99 14.24 24.10
CA PRO A 84 -49.59 14.09 23.75
C PRO A 84 -48.84 13.43 24.91
N ALA A 85 -48.15 12.32 24.63
CA ALA A 85 -47.30 11.67 25.61
C ALA A 85 -46.32 12.69 26.20
N PRO A 86 -46.13 12.74 27.53
CA PRO A 86 -45.17 13.64 28.12
C PRO A 86 -43.79 13.31 27.56
N ARG A 87 -43.18 14.33 26.96
CA ARG A 87 -41.80 14.32 26.47
C ARG A 87 -40.93 13.70 27.56
N ARG A 88 -40.41 12.49 27.32
CA ARG A 88 -39.47 11.82 28.24
C ARG A 88 -38.34 12.81 28.51
N GLN A 89 -38.31 13.35 29.72
CA GLN A 89 -37.17 14.11 30.19
C GLN A 89 -36.01 13.13 30.25
N SER A 90 -34.98 13.41 29.45
CA SER A 90 -33.71 12.71 29.52
C SER A 90 -33.25 12.68 30.99
N PRO A 91 -32.71 11.56 31.49
CA PRO A 91 -32.20 11.49 32.86
C PRO A 91 -31.28 12.68 33.12
N LYS A 92 -31.55 13.45 34.18
CA LYS A 92 -30.68 14.54 34.60
C LYS A 92 -29.31 13.93 34.91
N HIS A 93 -28.32 14.29 34.11
CA HIS A 93 -26.92 13.93 34.34
C HIS A 93 -26.53 14.36 35.78
N PRO A 94 -25.88 13.51 36.58
CA PRO A 94 -25.39 13.91 37.90
C PRO A 94 -24.48 15.13 37.77
N ARG A 95 -24.76 16.18 38.55
CA ARG A 95 -23.88 17.36 38.60
C ARG A 95 -22.52 16.90 39.12
N GLY A 96 -21.48 17.03 38.30
CA GLY A 96 -20.10 16.71 38.67
C GLY A 96 -19.41 15.62 37.85
N LEU A 97 -20.12 14.95 36.93
CA LEU A 97 -19.49 14.00 36.00
C LEU A 97 -19.29 14.63 34.61
N PRO A 98 -18.12 14.45 33.97
CA PRO A 98 -17.87 14.99 32.64
C PRO A 98 -18.85 14.39 31.64
N ILE A 99 -19.52 15.26 30.88
CA ILE A 99 -20.37 14.88 29.76
C ILE A 99 -19.48 14.18 28.71
N PRO A 100 -19.79 12.93 28.28
CA PRO A 100 -19.04 12.31 27.21
C PRO A 100 -19.25 13.15 25.95
N ARG A 101 -18.17 13.73 25.42
CA ARG A 101 -18.20 14.48 24.16
C ARG A 101 -18.61 13.52 23.04
N ALA A 102 -19.86 13.62 22.61
CA ALA A 102 -20.26 13.11 21.31
C ALA A 102 -19.45 13.89 20.25
N HIS A 103 -18.70 13.17 19.42
CA HIS A 103 -17.74 13.71 18.44
C HIS A 103 -16.46 14.29 19.06
N GLY A 104 -15.76 13.47 19.85
CA GLY A 104 -14.32 13.67 20.03
C GLY A 104 -13.62 13.45 18.69
N GLU A 105 -12.75 14.39 18.30
CA GLU A 105 -11.73 14.15 17.27
C GLU A 105 -10.96 12.87 17.67
N TYR A 106 -11.23 11.77 16.98
CA TYR A 106 -10.54 10.51 17.17
C TYR A 106 -9.10 10.67 16.67
N LYS A 107 -8.21 11.15 17.53
CA LYS A 107 -6.78 10.91 17.37
C LYS A 107 -6.52 9.46 17.73
N TYR A 108 -6.48 8.60 16.71
CA TYR A 108 -5.89 7.27 16.86
C TYR A 108 -4.46 7.45 17.42
N PRO A 109 -4.09 6.80 18.54
CA PRO A 109 -2.74 6.90 19.10
C PRO A 109 -1.68 6.17 18.26
N PHE A 110 -2.08 5.60 17.13
CA PHE A 110 -1.23 4.88 16.20
C PHE A 110 -1.11 5.72 14.93
N GLU A 111 0.05 6.32 14.69
CA GLU A 111 0.40 6.88 13.38
C GLU A 111 0.61 5.72 12.40
N TYR A 112 -0.50 5.13 11.94
CA TYR A 112 -0.47 4.18 10.85
C TYR A 112 0.01 4.92 9.60
N GLU A 113 1.24 4.62 9.17
CA GLU A 113 1.78 5.14 7.92
C GLU A 113 0.91 4.62 6.76
N SER A 114 0.03 5.48 6.21
CA SER A 114 -0.87 5.10 5.11
C SER A 114 -0.12 4.30 4.04
N PRO A 115 -0.56 3.08 3.69
CA PRO A 115 0.10 2.26 2.68
C PRO A 115 -0.05 2.79 1.24
N ILE A 116 -0.78 3.89 1.04
CA ILE A 116 -0.75 4.72 -0.17
C ILE A 116 0.62 5.44 -0.31
N ARG A 117 1.47 5.43 0.73
CA ARG A 117 2.86 5.95 0.74
C ARG A 117 3.87 5.15 -0.13
N GLN A 118 3.44 4.47 -1.19
CA GLN A 118 4.38 3.87 -2.14
C GLN A 118 4.89 4.92 -3.12
N ARG A 119 6.15 5.37 -2.95
CA ARG A 119 6.95 6.13 -3.93
C ARG A 119 6.21 7.30 -4.64
N THR A 120 5.18 7.85 -4.02
CA THR A 120 4.50 9.01 -4.56
C THR A 120 5.42 10.20 -4.35
N ILE A 121 5.61 10.97 -5.42
CA ILE A 121 6.25 12.29 -5.48
C ILE A 121 5.94 13.18 -4.25
N ILE A 122 4.81 12.94 -3.60
CA ILE A 122 4.31 13.56 -2.36
C ILE A 122 5.25 13.42 -1.15
N GLU A 123 6.07 12.36 -1.02
CA GLU A 123 6.93 12.19 0.18
C GLU A 123 8.03 13.26 0.28
N SER A 124 8.48 13.81 -0.86
CA SER A 124 9.40 14.96 -0.90
C SER A 124 8.67 16.30 -0.75
N TRP A 125 7.33 16.31 -0.67
CA TRP A 125 6.57 17.54 -0.60
C TRP A 125 6.63 18.12 0.80
N ASN A 126 7.27 19.28 0.89
CA ASN A 126 7.37 20.05 2.11
C ASN A 126 6.05 20.78 2.45
N SER A 127 5.08 20.77 1.54
CA SER A 127 3.77 21.40 1.69
C SER A 127 2.72 20.63 0.89
N ILE A 128 1.47 20.62 1.37
CA ILE A 128 0.30 20.13 0.62
C ILE A 128 -0.52 21.28 0.03
N SER A 129 0.02 22.50 0.00
CA SER A 129 -0.65 23.64 -0.61
C SER A 129 -0.80 23.42 -2.12
N LEU A 130 -1.94 23.84 -2.68
CA LEU A 130 -2.21 23.69 -4.12
C LEU A 130 -1.09 24.29 -5.00
N SER A 131 -0.49 25.39 -4.57
CA SER A 131 0.68 26.01 -5.21
C SER A 131 1.90 25.09 -5.26
N HIS A 132 2.20 24.40 -4.16
CA HIS A 132 3.33 23.48 -4.09
C HIS A 132 3.05 22.22 -4.92
N MET A 133 1.83 21.68 -4.83
CA MET A 133 1.42 20.53 -5.65
C MET A 133 1.54 20.85 -7.15
N ALA A 134 1.06 22.03 -7.57
CA ALA A 134 1.16 22.47 -8.95
C ALA A 134 2.61 22.58 -9.42
N TYR A 135 3.47 23.22 -8.62
CA TYR A 135 4.90 23.33 -8.91
C TYR A 135 5.57 21.96 -9.09
N GLN A 136 5.34 21.04 -8.15
CA GLN A 136 5.94 19.70 -8.17
C GLN A 136 5.45 18.83 -9.33
N LEU A 137 4.23 19.06 -9.79
CA LEU A 137 3.63 18.36 -10.93
C LEU A 137 3.93 19.03 -12.26
N GLY A 138 4.63 20.18 -12.29
CA GLY A 138 4.87 20.93 -13.52
C GLY A 138 3.60 21.53 -14.13
N LEU A 139 2.58 21.77 -13.30
CA LEU A 139 1.32 22.41 -13.69
C LEU A 139 1.48 23.95 -13.68
N PRO A 140 0.54 24.69 -14.31
CA PRO A 140 0.54 26.15 -14.23
C PRO A 140 0.63 26.64 -12.77
N PRO A 141 1.47 27.65 -12.49
CA PRO A 141 1.64 28.12 -11.12
C PRO A 141 0.31 28.68 -10.61
N LYS A 142 -0.02 28.34 -9.36
CA LYS A 142 -1.13 28.96 -8.65
C LYS A 142 -0.90 30.48 -8.62
N LEU A 143 -1.93 31.27 -8.91
CA LEU A 143 -1.87 32.71 -8.64
C LEU A 143 -1.66 32.91 -7.13
N ASP A 144 -0.66 33.71 -6.74
CA ASP A 144 -0.43 34.00 -5.34
C ASP A 144 -1.31 35.18 -4.91
N SER A 145 -2.10 35.00 -3.85
CA SER A 145 -3.16 35.95 -3.47
C SER A 145 -2.65 37.14 -2.68
N ARG A 146 -1.33 37.30 -2.46
CA ARG A 146 -0.77 38.40 -1.68
C ARG A 146 -1.17 39.77 -2.22
N THR A 147 -1.46 39.87 -3.52
CA THR A 147 -1.97 41.07 -4.20
C THR A 147 -3.49 41.12 -4.35
N MET A 148 -4.21 40.06 -3.96
CA MET A 148 -5.68 39.96 -4.06
C MET A 148 -6.38 39.96 -2.70
N MET A 149 -5.65 40.29 -1.63
CA MET A 149 -6.27 40.52 -0.34
C MET A 149 -7.15 41.77 -0.45
N ILE A 150 -8.38 41.67 0.04
CA ILE A 150 -9.17 42.83 0.46
C ILE A 150 -8.21 43.70 1.25
N ASP A 151 -7.93 44.92 0.79
CA ASP A 151 -7.12 45.82 1.60
C ASP A 151 -7.92 46.02 2.90
N PRO A 152 -7.41 45.55 4.04
CA PRO A 152 -8.18 45.51 5.27
C PRO A 152 -8.52 46.93 5.77
N LYS A 153 -7.86 47.96 5.22
CA LYS A 153 -8.09 49.37 5.56
C LYS A 153 -9.15 50.01 4.66
N THR A 154 -9.16 49.70 3.37
CA THR A 154 -10.07 50.34 2.41
C THR A 154 -11.32 49.51 2.14
N ASN A 155 -11.29 48.21 2.47
CA ASN A 155 -12.29 47.22 2.07
C ASN A 155 -12.52 47.19 0.54
N ASP A 156 -11.56 47.71 -0.22
CA ASP A 156 -11.56 47.75 -1.68
C ASP A 156 -10.91 46.47 -2.20
N TYR A 157 -11.55 45.85 -3.19
CA TYR A 157 -11.06 44.64 -3.83
C TYR A 157 -11.58 44.56 -5.27
N ASP A 158 -10.70 44.14 -6.17
CA ASP A 158 -11.08 43.86 -7.54
C ASP A 158 -11.79 42.49 -7.60
N LEU A 159 -13.13 42.54 -7.62
CA LEU A 159 -13.99 41.36 -7.75
C LEU A 159 -13.64 40.51 -8.98
N THR A 160 -13.21 41.14 -10.08
CA THR A 160 -12.82 40.44 -11.31
C THR A 160 -11.58 39.59 -11.05
N GLN A 161 -10.57 40.14 -10.38
CA GLN A 161 -9.36 39.39 -10.01
C GLN A 161 -9.69 38.23 -9.05
N MET A 162 -10.58 38.46 -8.09
CA MET A 162 -11.03 37.42 -7.16
C MET A 162 -11.76 36.26 -7.88
N ILE A 163 -12.61 36.57 -8.87
CA ILE A 163 -13.26 35.55 -9.69
C ILE A 163 -12.22 34.77 -10.51
N ILE A 164 -11.29 35.46 -11.18
CA ILE A 164 -10.23 34.83 -11.97
C ILE A 164 -9.38 33.90 -11.09
N TYR A 165 -9.03 34.32 -9.87
CA TYR A 165 -8.32 33.51 -8.91
C TYR A 165 -9.08 32.23 -8.55
N ASN A 166 -10.35 32.35 -8.15
CA ASN A 166 -11.17 31.21 -7.75
C ASN A 166 -11.39 30.21 -8.90
N CYS A 167 -11.58 30.71 -10.13
CA CYS A 167 -11.66 29.89 -11.32
C CYS A 167 -10.35 29.12 -11.55
N ARG A 168 -9.19 29.79 -11.48
CA ARG A 168 -7.89 29.13 -11.65
C ARG A 168 -7.59 28.11 -10.55
N ASP A 169 -7.96 28.40 -9.30
CA ASP A 169 -7.81 27.45 -8.19
C ASP A 169 -8.67 26.20 -8.43
N SER A 170 -9.90 26.38 -8.89
CA SER A 170 -10.81 25.27 -9.22
C SER A 170 -10.26 24.42 -10.37
N ASP A 171 -9.78 25.04 -11.44
CA ASP A 171 -9.14 24.34 -12.57
C ASP A 171 -7.91 23.58 -12.10
N LEU A 172 -7.07 24.20 -11.27
CA LEU A 172 -5.85 23.60 -10.76
C LEU A 172 -6.14 22.41 -9.84
N HIS A 173 -7.21 22.45 -9.04
CA HIS A 173 -7.69 21.30 -8.28
C HIS A 173 -8.03 20.11 -9.20
N ALA A 174 -8.76 20.37 -10.28
CA ALA A 174 -9.09 19.35 -11.27
C ALA A 174 -7.83 18.78 -11.94
N LEU A 175 -6.90 19.65 -12.34
CA LEU A 175 -5.63 19.26 -12.98
C LEU A 175 -4.74 18.42 -12.06
N VAL A 176 -4.59 18.81 -10.78
CA VAL A 176 -3.82 18.04 -9.79
C VAL A 176 -4.41 16.65 -9.62
N SER A 177 -5.74 16.54 -9.50
CA SER A 177 -6.40 15.25 -9.31
C SER A 177 -6.23 14.29 -10.50
N ARG A 178 -6.27 14.83 -11.73
CA ARG A 178 -6.14 14.06 -12.98
C ARG A 178 -4.71 13.89 -13.45
N HIS A 179 -3.74 14.44 -12.73
CA HIS A 179 -2.36 14.40 -13.16
C HIS A 179 -1.86 12.93 -13.28
N PRO A 180 -1.24 12.52 -14.39
CA PRO A 180 -0.83 11.12 -14.63
C PRO A 180 0.11 10.53 -13.58
N ARG A 181 0.82 11.39 -12.84
CA ARG A 181 1.71 11.00 -11.73
C ARG A 181 0.99 10.78 -10.39
N MET A 182 -0.23 11.29 -10.24
CA MET A 182 -0.99 11.21 -8.98
C MET A 182 -2.07 10.11 -9.03
N LYS A 183 -2.77 9.95 -10.17
CA LYS A 183 -3.80 8.91 -10.39
C LYS A 183 -4.77 8.75 -9.22
N ILE A 184 -5.21 9.87 -8.64
CA ILE A 184 -5.99 9.88 -7.40
C ILE A 184 -7.36 9.21 -7.60
N PRO A 185 -8.16 9.58 -8.63
CA PRO A 185 -9.46 8.96 -8.85
C PRO A 185 -9.34 7.45 -9.05
N GLU A 186 -8.38 6.99 -9.84
CA GLU A 186 -8.15 5.57 -10.12
C GLU A 186 -7.78 4.83 -8.83
N THR A 187 -6.85 5.38 -8.04
CA THR A 187 -6.40 4.78 -6.78
C THR A 187 -7.56 4.69 -5.78
N ILE A 188 -8.38 5.74 -5.65
CA ILE A 188 -9.55 5.74 -4.75
C ILE A 188 -10.59 4.72 -5.24
N CYS A 189 -10.86 4.65 -6.54
CA CYS A 189 -11.81 3.67 -7.09
C CYS A 189 -11.31 2.24 -6.88
N LEU A 190 -10.01 1.99 -7.07
CA LEU A 190 -9.38 0.69 -6.82
C LEU A 190 -9.44 0.31 -5.34
N LEU A 191 -9.14 1.24 -4.42
CA LEU A 191 -9.24 1.02 -2.98
C LEU A 191 -10.69 0.73 -2.55
N ALA A 192 -11.65 1.54 -3.01
CA ALA A 192 -13.06 1.34 -2.71
C ALA A 192 -13.56 -0.01 -3.25
N GLY A 193 -13.23 -0.35 -4.49
CA GLY A 193 -13.61 -1.61 -5.11
C GLY A 193 -12.98 -2.83 -4.45
N THR A 194 -11.67 -2.80 -4.16
CA THR A 194 -10.97 -3.94 -3.53
C THR A 194 -11.39 -4.17 -2.09
N SER A 195 -11.68 -3.10 -1.34
CA SER A 195 -12.19 -3.19 0.04
C SER A 195 -13.71 -3.37 0.14
N ARG A 196 -14.42 -3.37 -0.99
CA ARG A 196 -15.89 -3.35 -1.04
C ARG A 196 -16.50 -2.25 -0.17
N SER A 197 -15.83 -1.11 -0.12
CA SER A 197 -16.22 0.08 0.66
C SER A 197 -16.71 1.19 -0.25
N THR A 198 -17.28 2.24 0.33
CA THR A 198 -17.64 3.43 -0.44
C THR A 198 -16.39 4.22 -0.84
N ILE A 199 -16.51 5.03 -1.88
CA ILE A 199 -15.46 6.01 -2.26
C ILE A 199 -15.13 6.94 -1.08
N TRP A 200 -16.14 7.30 -0.28
CA TRP A 200 -15.96 8.14 0.90
C TRP A 200 -15.08 7.49 1.96
N ASP A 201 -15.29 6.20 2.25
CA ASP A 201 -14.46 5.46 3.21
C ASP A 201 -13.00 5.37 2.74
N ALA A 202 -12.79 5.17 1.44
CA ALA A 202 -11.46 5.16 0.84
C ALA A 202 -10.78 6.55 0.88
N ILE A 203 -11.52 7.63 0.63
CA ILE A 203 -11.03 9.02 0.77
C ILE A 203 -10.64 9.33 2.21
N ALA A 204 -11.48 8.92 3.16
CA ALA A 204 -11.21 9.07 4.59
C ALA A 204 -10.00 8.24 5.06
N ASN A 205 -9.52 7.31 4.22
CA ASN A 205 -8.41 6.41 4.51
C ASN A 205 -8.59 5.67 5.84
N ASN A 206 -9.84 5.32 6.17
CA ASN A 206 -10.15 4.53 7.35
C ASN A 206 -9.94 3.04 7.04
N THR A 207 -8.68 2.63 7.01
CA THR A 207 -8.28 1.27 6.60
C THR A 207 -8.91 0.19 7.47
N GLY A 208 -9.11 0.45 8.77
CA GLY A 208 -9.81 -0.49 9.66
C GLY A 208 -11.29 -0.68 9.28
N LEU A 209 -11.98 0.40 8.88
CA LEU A 209 -13.35 0.29 8.35
C LEU A 209 -13.36 -0.43 6.99
N MET A 210 -12.39 -0.15 6.13
CA MET A 210 -12.26 -0.83 4.83
C MET A 210 -12.05 -2.34 4.99
N ASP A 211 -11.17 -2.76 5.89
CA ASP A 211 -10.96 -4.16 6.22
C ASP A 211 -12.22 -4.78 6.80
N PHE A 212 -12.91 -4.07 7.69
CA PHE A 212 -14.18 -4.51 8.26
C PHE A 212 -15.26 -4.72 7.19
N ARG A 213 -15.39 -3.80 6.22
CA ARG A 213 -16.34 -3.91 5.10
C ARG A 213 -16.03 -5.08 4.19
N LEU A 214 -14.76 -5.26 3.85
CA LEU A 214 -14.33 -6.41 3.09
C LEU A 214 -14.66 -7.70 3.85
N ILE A 215 -14.41 -7.71 5.16
CA ILE A 215 -14.75 -8.82 6.04
C ILE A 215 -16.25 -9.08 5.96
N GLN A 216 -17.07 -8.13 6.41
CA GLN A 216 -18.53 -8.24 6.40
C GLN A 216 -19.09 -8.74 5.07
N SER A 217 -18.66 -8.17 3.95
CA SER A 217 -19.13 -8.58 2.64
C SER A 217 -18.71 -10.02 2.28
N THR A 218 -17.50 -10.42 2.66
CA THR A 218 -17.01 -11.79 2.45
C THR A 218 -17.78 -12.78 3.33
N SER A 219 -18.03 -12.46 4.62
CA SER A 219 -18.85 -13.31 5.50
C SER A 219 -20.24 -13.53 4.92
N MET A 220 -20.89 -12.44 4.50
CA MET A 220 -22.23 -12.50 3.93
C MET A 220 -22.27 -13.36 2.67
N SER A 221 -21.24 -13.29 1.80
CA SER A 221 -21.18 -14.15 0.61
C SER A 221 -21.03 -15.65 0.93
N PHE A 222 -20.51 -15.98 2.11
CA PHE A 222 -20.42 -17.36 2.61
C PHE A 222 -21.60 -17.75 3.52
N GLY A 223 -22.64 -16.92 3.64
CA GLY A 223 -23.78 -17.17 4.54
C GLY A 223 -23.42 -17.12 6.02
N MET A 224 -22.34 -16.42 6.37
CA MET A 224 -21.86 -16.27 7.75
C MET A 224 -22.33 -14.95 8.36
N CYS A 225 -22.52 -14.95 9.68
CA CYS A 225 -22.76 -13.76 10.47
C CYS A 225 -21.48 -13.35 11.22
N LEU A 226 -21.21 -12.05 11.30
CA LEU A 226 -20.17 -11.51 12.18
C LEU A 226 -20.78 -11.23 13.55
N ASP A 227 -20.26 -11.89 14.58
CA ASP A 227 -20.60 -11.58 15.96
C ASP A 227 -19.83 -10.34 16.43
N LEU A 228 -20.52 -9.20 16.45
CA LEU A 228 -19.98 -7.94 16.99
C LEU A 228 -20.30 -7.74 18.48
N SER A 229 -21.03 -8.67 19.10
CA SER A 229 -21.41 -8.55 20.52
C SER A 229 -20.21 -8.72 21.44
N ARG A 230 -19.19 -9.46 20.97
CA ARG A 230 -17.87 -9.57 21.59
C ARG A 230 -16.90 -8.67 20.84
N THR A 231 -17.03 -7.35 21.04
CA THR A 231 -15.80 -6.55 20.98
C THR A 231 -14.94 -7.07 22.12
N PHE A 232 -13.92 -7.88 21.80
CA PHE A 232 -12.94 -8.30 22.79
C PHE A 232 -12.47 -7.00 23.43
N GLY A 233 -12.79 -6.81 24.71
CA GLY A 233 -12.20 -5.75 25.51
C GLY A 233 -10.72 -6.07 25.48
N VAL A 234 -10.00 -5.47 24.55
CA VAL A 234 -8.58 -5.72 24.36
C VAL A 234 -7.96 -5.33 25.68
N ASP A 235 -7.41 -6.34 26.36
CA ASP A 235 -6.48 -6.13 27.44
C ASP A 235 -5.50 -5.03 27.00
N GLU A 236 -5.55 -3.87 27.68
CA GLU A 236 -4.79 -2.69 27.29
C GLU A 236 -3.28 -2.90 27.43
N THR A 237 -2.85 -4.04 27.98
CA THR A 237 -1.45 -4.39 28.08
C THR A 237 -0.83 -4.54 26.69
N ASP A 238 0.26 -3.79 26.50
CA ASP A 238 1.07 -3.86 25.31
C ASP A 238 1.66 -5.28 25.13
N PHE A 239 1.94 -5.64 23.89
CA PHE A 239 2.58 -6.91 23.54
C PHE A 239 3.88 -6.69 22.79
N GLU A 240 4.73 -7.72 22.74
CA GLU A 240 6.02 -7.63 22.06
C GLU A 240 5.83 -7.40 20.55
N GLY A 241 6.35 -6.28 20.07
CA GLY A 241 6.27 -5.85 18.68
C GLY A 241 7.26 -6.55 17.73
N ASP A 242 7.68 -5.83 16.69
CA ASP A 242 8.53 -6.36 15.63
C ASP A 242 9.98 -6.63 16.06
N PHE A 243 10.67 -7.50 15.33
CA PHE A 243 12.10 -7.74 15.52
C PHE A 243 12.91 -6.65 14.83
N VAL A 244 13.65 -5.85 15.61
CA VAL A 244 14.55 -4.83 15.08
C VAL A 244 15.99 -5.14 15.46
N LEU A 245 16.80 -5.46 14.46
CA LEU A 245 18.25 -5.53 14.62
C LEU A 245 18.79 -4.10 14.77
N GLU A 246 19.49 -3.84 15.88
CA GLU A 246 20.06 -2.53 16.14
C GLU A 246 21.21 -2.27 15.15
N PRO A 247 21.11 -1.22 14.30
CA PRO A 247 22.12 -1.00 13.28
C PRO A 247 23.37 -0.37 13.88
N GLU A 248 24.54 -0.80 13.43
CA GLU A 248 25.79 -0.10 13.70
C GLU A 248 25.83 1.22 12.89
N PRO A 249 26.09 2.36 13.55
CA PRO A 249 26.21 3.63 12.84
C PRO A 249 27.42 3.63 11.89
N TYR A 250 27.18 3.58 10.58
CA TYR A 250 28.27 3.51 9.60
C TYR A 250 27.81 3.87 8.18
N CYS A 251 28.77 4.05 7.28
CA CYS A 251 28.55 4.15 5.84
C CYS A 251 28.97 2.84 5.17
N PHE A 252 28.00 2.06 4.73
CA PHE A 252 28.22 0.77 4.08
C PHE A 252 28.21 0.93 2.56
N LYS A 253 29.00 0.11 1.87
CA LYS A 253 29.04 0.06 0.40
C LYS A 253 28.58 -1.30 -0.10
N GLY A 254 27.95 -1.33 -1.27
CA GLY A 254 27.38 -2.53 -1.87
C GLY A 254 26.36 -3.19 -0.95
N VAL A 255 25.20 -2.58 -0.78
CA VAL A 255 24.17 -3.10 0.14
C VAL A 255 22.97 -3.65 -0.61
N ILE A 256 22.52 -4.83 -0.21
CA ILE A 256 21.25 -5.39 -0.65
C ILE A 256 20.24 -5.31 0.48
N GLN A 257 19.04 -4.89 0.12
CA GLN A 257 17.87 -4.96 0.98
C GLN A 257 17.03 -6.17 0.60
N ILE A 258 16.84 -7.06 1.57
CA ILE A 258 15.93 -8.21 1.47
C ILE A 258 14.68 -7.88 2.30
N ASP A 259 13.51 -8.17 1.76
CA ASP A 259 12.21 -7.95 2.40
C ASP A 259 11.35 -9.22 2.25
N GLY A 260 10.58 -9.57 3.27
CA GLY A 260 9.70 -10.75 3.27
C GLY A 260 8.35 -10.32 2.78
N ASN A 261 7.95 -10.82 1.61
CA ASN A 261 6.90 -10.31 0.73
C ASN A 261 5.57 -9.98 1.44
N SER A 262 5.50 -8.82 2.10
CA SER A 262 4.38 -8.44 2.98
C SER A 262 4.14 -9.46 4.09
N LEU A 263 5.22 -9.75 4.82
CA LEU A 263 5.34 -10.74 5.88
C LEU A 263 4.07 -10.93 6.69
N TYR A 264 3.58 -9.90 7.38
CA TYR A 264 2.39 -9.98 8.22
C TYR A 264 1.14 -10.44 7.47
N GLY A 265 0.87 -9.86 6.31
CA GLY A 265 -0.28 -10.27 5.50
C GLY A 265 -0.17 -11.71 5.00
N SER A 266 1.04 -12.12 4.61
CA SER A 266 1.32 -13.48 4.17
C SER A 266 1.24 -14.49 5.32
N LEU A 267 1.68 -14.14 6.54
CA LEU A 267 1.50 -14.96 7.75
C LEU A 267 0.01 -15.14 8.06
N LEU A 268 -0.74 -14.03 8.14
CA LEU A 268 -2.18 -14.06 8.41
C LEU A 268 -2.94 -14.91 7.39
N ALA A 269 -2.58 -14.82 6.11
CA ALA A 269 -3.24 -15.57 5.06
C ALA A 269 -2.80 -17.04 5.05
N LYS A 270 -1.49 -17.33 4.97
CA LYS A 270 -0.97 -18.69 4.72
C LYS A 270 -1.03 -19.60 5.94
N ILE A 271 -0.83 -19.04 7.13
CA ILE A 271 -0.88 -19.80 8.40
C ILE A 271 -2.32 -19.82 8.96
N GLY A 272 -3.21 -18.99 8.42
CA GLY A 272 -4.62 -18.98 8.82
C GLY A 272 -4.86 -18.36 10.20
N ILE A 273 -4.07 -17.35 10.57
CA ILE A 273 -4.21 -16.64 11.84
C ILE A 273 -5.41 -15.70 11.74
N PHE A 274 -6.50 -16.06 12.43
CA PHE A 274 -7.72 -15.27 12.50
C PHE A 274 -8.53 -15.55 13.76
N ILE A 275 -9.45 -14.65 14.09
CA ILE A 275 -10.17 -14.62 15.36
C ILE A 275 -10.99 -15.90 15.60
N ASP A 276 -11.50 -16.50 14.52
CA ASP A 276 -12.27 -17.75 14.56
C ASP A 276 -11.41 -19.00 14.79
N ARG A 277 -10.10 -18.94 14.49
CA ARG A 277 -9.15 -20.06 14.59
C ARG A 277 -8.18 -19.95 15.76
N CYS A 278 -7.79 -18.73 16.14
CA CYS A 278 -6.80 -18.46 17.19
C CYS A 278 -7.50 -18.16 18.52
N ALA A 279 -8.10 -19.19 19.13
CA ALA A 279 -9.02 -19.02 20.25
C ALA A 279 -8.39 -19.11 21.65
N ARG A 280 -7.08 -19.34 21.80
CA ARG A 280 -6.47 -19.52 23.13
C ARG A 280 -5.13 -18.81 23.29
N SER A 281 -4.97 -18.13 24.42
CA SER A 281 -3.69 -17.53 24.86
C SER A 281 -2.57 -18.58 24.99
N THR A 282 -2.93 -19.82 25.37
CA THR A 282 -1.98 -20.95 25.47
C THR A 282 -1.31 -21.29 24.15
N THR A 283 -1.91 -20.94 23.01
CA THR A 283 -1.32 -21.18 21.68
C THR A 283 0.02 -20.44 21.52
N VAL A 284 0.18 -19.27 22.16
CA VAL A 284 1.45 -18.52 22.09
C VAL A 284 2.53 -19.22 22.91
N GLU A 285 2.17 -19.67 24.12
CA GLU A 285 3.06 -20.41 25.02
C GLU A 285 3.49 -21.74 24.38
N GLU A 286 2.56 -22.48 23.78
CA GLU A 286 2.83 -23.73 23.05
C GLU A 286 3.77 -23.49 21.84
N LEU A 287 3.61 -22.38 21.10
CA LEU A 287 4.52 -22.03 20.00
C LEU A 287 5.93 -21.67 20.47
N GLU A 288 6.08 -21.12 21.68
CA GLU A 288 7.37 -20.84 22.29
C GLU A 288 8.10 -22.10 22.73
N GLU A 289 7.37 -23.10 23.23
CA GLU A 289 7.93 -24.39 23.69
C GLU A 289 8.25 -25.33 22.52
N ASP A 290 7.30 -25.55 21.59
CA ASP A 290 7.42 -26.54 20.51
C ASP A 290 8.08 -25.99 19.24
N GLY A 291 8.19 -24.67 19.13
CA GLY A 291 8.70 -23.98 17.96
C GLY A 291 7.68 -23.92 16.80
N PRO A 292 7.78 -22.90 15.93
CA PRO A 292 6.75 -22.61 14.92
C PRO A 292 6.73 -23.59 13.74
N ASP A 293 7.75 -24.44 13.61
CA ASP A 293 7.75 -25.52 12.61
C ASP A 293 6.70 -26.62 12.95
N HIS A 294 6.09 -26.58 14.15
CA HIS A 294 4.98 -27.46 14.58
C HIS A 294 3.60 -26.77 14.58
N ALA A 295 3.53 -25.49 14.20
CA ALA A 295 2.31 -24.67 14.28
C ALA A 295 1.12 -25.18 13.44
N HIS A 296 1.38 -25.91 12.34
CA HIS A 296 0.31 -26.47 11.50
C HIS A 296 -0.45 -27.62 12.18
N GLY A 297 0.18 -28.36 13.10
CA GLY A 297 -0.47 -29.46 13.83
C GLY A 297 -1.49 -28.95 14.85
N HIS A 298 -1.14 -27.91 15.61
CA HIS A 298 -1.99 -27.36 16.67
C HIS A 298 -3.17 -26.53 16.13
N ALA A 299 -2.98 -25.81 15.02
CA ALA A 299 -4.05 -25.06 14.37
C ALA A 299 -5.05 -25.96 13.62
N GLY A 300 -4.64 -27.17 13.22
CA GLY A 300 -5.45 -28.13 12.47
C GLY A 300 -6.26 -29.11 13.34
N ASP A 301 -5.69 -29.62 14.43
CA ASP A 301 -6.30 -30.72 15.20
C ASP A 301 -6.98 -30.28 16.53
N GLY A 302 -6.68 -29.09 17.07
CA GLY A 302 -7.05 -28.72 18.44
C GLY A 302 -8.40 -28.02 18.66
N VAL A 303 -9.11 -27.57 17.61
CA VAL A 303 -10.33 -26.74 17.76
C VAL A 303 -11.61 -27.49 17.33
N ARG A 304 -11.70 -28.79 17.59
CA ARG A 304 -12.99 -29.53 17.57
C ARG A 304 -13.78 -29.39 18.89
N GLY A 305 -13.58 -28.29 19.61
CA GLY A 305 -14.27 -27.99 20.87
C GLY A 305 -15.63 -27.34 20.64
N ARG A 306 -16.70 -28.14 20.51
CA ARG A 306 -18.14 -27.83 20.75
C ARG A 306 -18.76 -26.51 20.24
N GLY A 307 -18.12 -25.77 19.34
CA GLY A 307 -18.72 -24.71 18.54
C GLY A 307 -18.67 -25.10 17.07
N ARG A 308 -19.66 -25.89 16.59
CA ARG A 308 -19.84 -26.16 15.16
C ARG A 308 -20.40 -24.91 14.47
N VAL A 309 -19.62 -23.85 14.34
CA VAL A 309 -19.96 -22.72 13.46
C VAL A 309 -18.64 -22.05 13.05
N LEU A 310 -18.51 -21.74 11.76
CA LEU A 310 -17.42 -20.99 11.10
C LEU A 310 -16.24 -21.82 10.55
N GLU A 311 -16.49 -22.97 9.92
CA GLU A 311 -15.68 -23.43 8.78
C GLU A 311 -15.96 -22.54 7.55
N GLY A 312 -15.75 -21.24 7.71
CA GLY A 312 -15.89 -20.26 6.64
C GLY A 312 -14.55 -20.06 5.95
N ASP A 313 -14.58 -20.03 4.62
CA ASP A 313 -13.41 -19.84 3.74
C ASP A 313 -12.85 -18.40 3.76
N TRP A 314 -12.76 -17.80 4.95
CA TRP A 314 -12.05 -16.54 5.20
C TRP A 314 -10.59 -16.59 4.76
N HIS A 315 -9.99 -17.75 4.99
CA HIS A 315 -8.68 -18.10 4.49
C HIS A 315 -8.64 -17.96 2.96
N GLU A 316 -9.63 -18.49 2.25
CA GLU A 316 -9.74 -18.40 0.79
C GLU A 316 -9.85 -16.94 0.32
N GLY A 317 -10.68 -16.12 0.96
CA GLY A 317 -10.81 -14.69 0.63
C GLY A 317 -9.48 -13.93 0.73
N ARG A 318 -8.68 -14.20 1.77
CA ARG A 318 -7.35 -13.59 1.96
C ARG A 318 -6.30 -14.14 1.00
N VAL A 319 -6.29 -15.46 0.80
CA VAL A 319 -5.43 -16.12 -0.20
C VAL A 319 -5.72 -15.54 -1.57
N ARG A 320 -6.99 -15.31 -1.90
CA ARG A 320 -7.43 -14.65 -3.14
C ARG A 320 -6.92 -13.21 -3.24
N LEU A 321 -6.96 -12.41 -2.18
CA LEU A 321 -6.37 -11.06 -2.21
C LEU A 321 -4.85 -11.10 -2.47
N ILE A 322 -4.13 -11.99 -1.79
CA ILE A 322 -2.69 -12.14 -2.02
C ILE A 322 -2.43 -12.59 -3.46
N GLN A 323 -3.21 -13.52 -3.98
CA GLN A 323 -3.11 -13.97 -5.36
C GLN A 323 -3.40 -12.83 -6.34
N MET A 324 -4.50 -12.08 -6.16
CA MET A 324 -4.84 -10.90 -6.96
C MET A 324 -3.71 -9.87 -6.97
N ARG A 325 -2.98 -9.72 -5.87
CA ARG A 325 -1.81 -8.85 -5.82
C ARG A 325 -0.64 -9.40 -6.62
N MET A 326 -0.38 -10.71 -6.55
CA MET A 326 0.67 -11.35 -7.36
C MET A 326 0.33 -11.26 -8.85
N ASP A 327 -0.93 -11.45 -9.22
CA ASP A 327 -1.44 -11.30 -10.58
C ASP A 327 -1.28 -9.84 -11.03
N ALA A 328 -1.68 -8.87 -10.20
CA ALA A 328 -1.49 -7.45 -10.50
C ALA A 328 -0.01 -7.06 -10.70
N LYS A 329 0.92 -7.66 -9.93
CA LYS A 329 2.37 -7.48 -10.17
C LYS A 329 2.80 -8.08 -11.50
N THR A 330 2.32 -9.27 -11.83
CA THR A 330 2.61 -9.98 -13.10
C THR A 330 2.11 -9.17 -14.29
N ASP A 331 0.91 -8.59 -14.17
CA ASP A 331 0.28 -7.73 -15.18
C ASP A 331 0.86 -6.31 -15.22
N LYS A 332 1.88 -6.02 -14.39
CA LYS A 332 2.48 -4.68 -14.23
C LYS A 332 1.49 -3.58 -13.83
N ASN A 333 0.40 -3.95 -13.16
CA ASN A 333 -0.56 -3.03 -12.56
C ASN A 333 -0.10 -2.66 -11.14
N SER A 334 0.87 -1.74 -11.06
CA SER A 334 1.48 -1.30 -9.81
C SER A 334 0.47 -0.69 -8.81
N GLU A 335 -0.52 0.03 -9.32
CA GLU A 335 -1.53 0.74 -8.55
C GLU A 335 -2.43 -0.25 -7.83
N LEU A 336 -2.96 -1.24 -8.55
CA LEU A 336 -3.77 -2.30 -7.94
C LEU A 336 -2.95 -3.12 -6.95
N ALA A 337 -1.70 -3.48 -7.30
CA ALA A 337 -0.81 -4.22 -6.40
C ALA A 337 -0.50 -3.43 -5.11
N SER A 338 -0.43 -2.10 -5.19
CA SER A 338 -0.25 -1.21 -4.04
C SER A 338 -1.52 -1.12 -3.18
N CYS A 339 -2.68 -0.94 -3.81
CA CYS A 339 -3.98 -0.90 -3.11
C CYS A 339 -4.27 -2.20 -2.36
N ILE A 340 -3.98 -3.36 -2.98
CA ILE A 340 -4.16 -4.64 -2.31
C ILE A 340 -3.12 -4.83 -1.21
N LYS A 341 -1.87 -4.37 -1.40
CA LYS A 341 -0.86 -4.40 -0.32
C LYS A 341 -1.35 -3.61 0.88
N ALA A 342 -1.92 -2.43 0.64
CA ALA A 342 -2.47 -1.56 1.66
C ALA A 342 -3.48 -2.29 2.53
N LEU A 343 -4.48 -2.88 1.88
CA LEU A 343 -5.54 -3.64 2.52
C LEU A 343 -5.02 -4.88 3.26
N VAL A 344 -4.11 -5.63 2.63
CA VAL A 344 -3.52 -6.83 3.22
C VAL A 344 -2.68 -6.49 4.47
N CYS A 345 -1.97 -5.35 4.46
CA CYS A 345 -1.21 -4.88 5.61
C CYS A 345 -2.09 -4.26 6.71
N SER A 346 -3.24 -3.67 6.37
CA SER A 346 -4.14 -3.09 7.37
C SER A 346 -4.84 -4.15 8.21
N PHE A 347 -5.08 -5.36 7.69
CA PHE A 347 -5.68 -6.45 8.49
C PHE A 347 -4.95 -6.71 9.79
N TYR A 348 -3.62 -6.69 9.76
CA TYR A 348 -2.83 -6.87 10.97
C TYR A 348 -2.99 -5.68 11.93
N GLY A 349 -2.98 -4.45 11.40
CA GLY A 349 -3.27 -3.25 12.20
C GLY A 349 -4.67 -3.24 12.81
N MET A 350 -5.66 -3.77 12.11
CA MET A 350 -7.03 -3.96 12.62
C MET A 350 -7.06 -4.98 13.76
N LEU A 351 -6.34 -6.11 13.63
CA LEU A 351 -6.23 -7.12 14.70
C LEU A 351 -5.53 -6.55 15.95
N GLY A 352 -4.47 -5.77 15.77
CA GLY A 352 -3.75 -5.12 16.87
C GLY A 352 -4.41 -3.85 17.42
N SER A 353 -5.49 -3.36 16.79
CA SER A 353 -6.13 -2.10 17.19
C SER A 353 -6.93 -2.27 18.47
N ARG A 354 -6.70 -1.42 19.48
CA ARG A 354 -7.45 -1.44 20.75
C ARG A 354 -8.96 -1.21 20.60
N HIS A 355 -9.38 -0.53 19.53
CA HIS A 355 -10.78 -0.16 19.30
C HIS A 355 -11.35 -0.75 18.01
N GLY A 356 -10.65 -1.71 17.39
CA GLY A 356 -11.13 -2.39 16.20
C GLY A 356 -12.30 -3.31 16.53
N ALA A 357 -13.35 -3.27 15.72
CA ALA A 357 -14.49 -4.20 15.84
C ALA A 357 -14.06 -5.68 15.70
N MET A 358 -12.95 -5.91 15.01
CA MET A 358 -12.32 -7.22 14.80
C MET A 358 -10.93 -7.25 15.45
N SER A 359 -10.78 -6.63 16.61
CA SER A 359 -9.52 -6.65 17.35
C SER A 359 -9.30 -8.00 18.03
N SER A 360 -8.06 -8.48 17.99
CA SER A 360 -7.62 -9.70 18.67
C SER A 360 -6.14 -9.61 18.96
N LYS A 361 -5.84 -9.30 20.22
CA LYS A 361 -4.46 -9.23 20.74
C LYS A 361 -3.72 -10.54 20.50
N THR A 362 -4.35 -11.68 20.80
CA THR A 362 -3.77 -13.01 20.58
C THR A 362 -3.38 -13.24 19.11
N CYS A 363 -4.24 -12.87 18.16
CA CYS A 363 -3.87 -12.99 16.73
C CYS A 363 -2.69 -12.08 16.37
N ALA A 364 -2.68 -10.85 16.90
CA ALA A 364 -1.60 -9.90 16.66
C ALA A 364 -0.27 -10.42 17.24
N GLU A 365 -0.28 -10.94 18.46
CA GLU A 365 0.87 -11.54 19.16
C GLU A 365 1.42 -12.78 18.44
N ILE A 366 0.57 -13.71 18.03
CA ILE A 366 1.01 -14.88 17.25
C ILE A 366 1.67 -14.41 15.96
N THR A 367 1.06 -13.43 15.29
CA THR A 367 1.59 -12.91 14.02
C THR A 367 2.95 -12.24 14.23
N THR A 368 3.14 -11.42 15.28
CA THR A 368 4.44 -10.82 15.58
C THR A 368 5.46 -11.86 15.98
N HIS A 369 5.10 -12.83 16.82
CA HIS A 369 5.99 -13.91 17.23
C HIS A 369 6.54 -14.68 16.02
N LEU A 370 5.66 -15.11 15.10
CA LEU A 370 6.06 -15.81 13.88
C LEU A 370 6.86 -14.92 12.94
N ALA A 371 6.53 -13.62 12.85
CA ALA A 371 7.34 -12.66 12.10
C ALA A 371 8.75 -12.58 12.68
N ARG A 372 8.91 -12.39 14.00
CA ARG A 372 10.23 -12.35 14.66
C ARG A 372 11.03 -13.61 14.39
N TYR A 373 10.40 -14.79 14.46
CA TYR A 373 11.05 -16.05 14.15
C TYR A 373 11.54 -16.11 12.69
N TYR A 374 10.66 -15.79 11.75
CA TYR A 374 10.98 -15.73 10.31
C TYR A 374 12.16 -14.79 10.03
N LEU A 375 12.17 -13.60 10.65
CA LEU A 375 13.23 -12.62 10.51
C LEU A 375 14.56 -13.09 11.08
N LYS A 376 14.55 -13.70 12.26
CA LYS A 376 15.74 -14.31 12.85
C LYS A 376 16.31 -15.41 11.94
N LYS A 377 15.47 -16.25 11.31
CA LYS A 377 15.92 -17.25 10.30
C LYS A 377 16.58 -16.55 9.10
N ILE A 378 15.97 -15.51 8.53
CA ILE A 378 16.60 -14.78 7.40
C ILE A 378 17.95 -14.17 7.81
N VAL A 379 18.04 -13.53 8.97
CA VAL A 379 19.30 -12.95 9.49
C VAL A 379 20.39 -14.02 9.59
N ARG A 380 20.08 -15.20 10.13
CA ARG A 380 21.04 -16.31 10.25
C ARG A 380 21.55 -16.80 8.90
N VAL A 381 20.64 -17.07 7.94
CA VAL A 381 21.01 -17.49 6.58
C VAL A 381 21.92 -16.46 5.93
N THR A 382 21.54 -15.21 6.08
CA THR A 382 22.26 -14.05 5.55
C THR A 382 23.68 -13.93 6.12
N GLN A 383 23.83 -14.04 7.46
CA GLN A 383 25.12 -14.02 8.14
C GLN A 383 26.00 -15.20 7.73
N SER A 384 25.42 -16.39 7.55
CA SER A 384 26.14 -17.61 7.13
C SER A 384 26.71 -17.53 5.71
N CYS A 385 26.10 -16.70 4.85
CA CYS A 385 26.64 -16.45 3.53
C CYS A 385 27.90 -15.60 3.68
N GLY A 386 27.90 -14.54 4.48
CA GLY A 386 29.03 -13.62 4.51
C GLY A 386 29.13 -12.76 3.25
N TYR A 387 29.81 -11.62 3.39
CA TYR A 387 29.96 -10.60 2.36
C TYR A 387 31.46 -10.34 2.14
N ARG A 388 31.92 -10.25 0.88
CA ARG A 388 33.35 -10.05 0.58
C ARG A 388 33.64 -8.96 -0.45
N ASN A 389 32.74 -8.63 -1.38
CA ASN A 389 33.04 -7.68 -2.46
C ASN A 389 31.79 -6.91 -2.95
N GLU A 390 31.95 -5.60 -3.13
CA GLU A 390 30.96 -4.65 -3.66
C GLU A 390 30.52 -5.00 -5.09
N ASN A 391 31.43 -5.51 -5.93
CA ASN A 391 31.14 -5.84 -7.33
C ASN A 391 30.26 -7.09 -7.53
N GLU A 392 30.12 -7.92 -6.51
CA GLU A 392 29.32 -9.16 -6.56
C GLU A 392 27.99 -9.05 -5.81
N CYS A 393 27.65 -7.83 -5.37
CA CYS A 393 26.52 -7.56 -4.49
C CYS A 393 25.26 -8.28 -5.00
N MET A 394 24.77 -7.95 -6.21
CA MET A 394 23.52 -8.52 -6.73
C MET A 394 23.53 -10.06 -6.85
N ASN A 395 24.63 -10.64 -7.35
CA ASN A 395 24.77 -12.10 -7.45
C ASN A 395 24.70 -12.75 -6.06
N ARG A 396 25.28 -12.10 -5.05
CA ARG A 396 25.19 -12.56 -3.67
C ARG A 396 23.77 -12.45 -3.12
N GLY A 397 23.07 -11.37 -3.43
CA GLY A 397 21.65 -11.23 -3.11
C GLY A 397 20.81 -12.39 -3.64
N LEU A 398 21.03 -12.78 -4.90
CA LEU A 398 20.34 -13.93 -5.50
C LEU A 398 20.68 -15.25 -4.80
N GLN A 399 21.94 -15.45 -4.42
CA GLN A 399 22.35 -16.64 -3.66
C GLN A 399 21.75 -16.67 -2.25
N ILE A 400 21.72 -15.54 -1.55
CA ILE A 400 21.07 -15.41 -0.23
C ILE A 400 19.58 -15.70 -0.38
N LYS A 401 18.90 -15.09 -1.36
CA LYS A 401 17.50 -15.35 -1.67
C LYS A 401 17.26 -16.85 -1.87
N LYS A 402 18.06 -17.51 -2.71
CA LYS A 402 17.97 -18.96 -2.95
C LYS A 402 18.14 -19.76 -1.67
N ARG A 403 19.15 -19.47 -0.85
CA ARG A 403 19.37 -20.14 0.44
C ARG A 403 18.24 -19.92 1.44
N ILE A 404 17.64 -18.73 1.47
CA ILE A 404 16.44 -18.48 2.28
C ILE A 404 15.30 -19.40 1.82
N TYR A 405 15.07 -19.54 0.51
CA TYR A 405 14.05 -20.48 0.02
C TYR A 405 14.37 -21.94 0.39
N GLU A 406 15.64 -22.36 0.28
CA GLU A 406 16.07 -23.70 0.66
C GLU A 406 15.86 -23.96 2.17
N GLU A 407 16.21 -23.00 3.03
CA GLU A 407 16.05 -23.10 4.49
C GLU A 407 14.58 -23.09 4.93
N MET A 408 13.72 -22.39 4.18
CA MET A 408 12.28 -22.31 4.48
C MET A 408 11.50 -23.48 3.88
N ARG A 409 12.11 -24.31 3.03
CA ARG A 409 11.44 -25.42 2.35
C ARG A 409 10.92 -26.45 3.35
N GLY A 410 9.66 -26.86 3.20
CA GLY A 410 9.01 -27.79 4.12
C GLY A 410 8.57 -27.16 5.45
N THR A 411 8.81 -25.87 5.66
CA THR A 411 8.28 -25.13 6.81
C THR A 411 7.00 -24.38 6.44
N VAL A 412 6.27 -23.90 7.45
CA VAL A 412 5.09 -23.04 7.28
C VAL A 412 5.41 -21.72 6.56
N PHE A 413 6.68 -21.35 6.47
CA PHE A 413 7.16 -20.10 5.87
C PHE A 413 7.54 -20.23 4.38
N GLU A 414 7.55 -21.44 3.82
CA GLU A 414 7.95 -21.70 2.42
C GLU A 414 7.21 -20.79 1.43
N SER A 415 5.90 -20.63 1.65
CA SER A 415 5.02 -19.86 0.77
C SER A 415 5.07 -18.34 0.97
N ILE A 416 5.73 -17.84 2.01
CA ILE A 416 5.88 -16.39 2.27
C ILE A 416 7.00 -15.83 1.39
N GLY A 417 8.14 -16.53 1.37
CA GLY A 417 9.30 -16.18 0.56
C GLY A 417 9.95 -14.84 0.92
N ALA A 418 11.19 -14.66 0.47
CA ALA A 418 11.92 -13.40 0.56
C ALA A 418 12.21 -12.85 -0.84
N ASP A 419 12.29 -11.52 -0.95
CA ASP A 419 12.62 -10.85 -2.19
C ASP A 419 13.67 -9.76 -2.01
N ILE A 420 14.39 -9.48 -3.09
CA ILE A 420 15.38 -8.40 -3.15
C ILE A 420 14.63 -7.13 -3.51
N LYS A 421 14.54 -6.23 -2.54
CA LYS A 421 13.79 -4.97 -2.68
C LYS A 421 14.65 -3.83 -3.20
N GLY A 422 15.93 -3.86 -2.87
CA GLY A 422 16.87 -2.80 -3.21
C GLY A 422 18.28 -3.32 -3.37
N ASN A 423 19.02 -2.70 -4.29
CA ASN A 423 20.45 -2.88 -4.49
C ASN A 423 21.08 -1.49 -4.54
N TYR A 424 21.90 -1.20 -3.54
CA TYR A 424 22.43 0.13 -3.28
C TYR A 424 23.95 0.13 -3.40
N MET A 425 24.48 1.16 -4.05
CA MET A 425 25.91 1.45 -4.08
C MET A 425 26.41 1.80 -2.68
N SER A 426 25.68 2.64 -1.93
CA SER A 426 26.00 2.97 -0.55
C SER A 426 24.75 3.13 0.32
N ILE A 427 24.91 2.95 1.63
CA ILE A 427 23.92 3.34 2.63
C ILE A 427 24.61 3.93 3.86
N LEU A 428 24.21 5.13 4.24
CA LEU A 428 24.59 5.77 5.50
C LEU A 428 23.51 5.49 6.52
N ILE A 429 23.88 4.86 7.64
CA ILE A 429 22.97 4.57 8.75
C ILE A 429 23.49 5.32 9.98
N PRO A 430 22.90 6.46 10.38
CA PRO A 430 23.32 7.14 11.61
C PRO A 430 22.68 6.54 12.87
N SER A 431 21.47 5.96 12.76
CA SER A 431 20.75 5.36 13.90
C SER A 431 19.58 4.49 13.44
N LYS A 432 18.91 3.84 14.39
CA LYS A 432 17.69 3.05 14.18
C LYS A 432 16.65 3.81 13.35
N LYS A 433 16.10 3.15 12.32
CA LYS A 433 15.10 3.66 11.35
C LYS A 433 15.50 4.88 10.51
N LYS A 434 16.72 5.40 10.69
CA LYS A 434 17.23 6.55 9.93
C LYS A 434 18.30 6.07 8.96
N TYR A 435 18.20 6.46 7.70
CA TYR A 435 19.26 6.22 6.72
C TYR A 435 19.13 7.07 5.46
N GLU A 436 20.20 7.11 4.69
CA GLU A 436 20.16 7.46 3.28
C GLU A 436 20.86 6.38 2.48
N ALA A 437 20.21 5.86 1.45
CA ALA A 437 20.74 4.88 0.54
C ALA A 437 20.85 5.48 -0.87
N VAL A 438 21.89 5.11 -1.60
CA VAL A 438 22.11 5.54 -2.99
C VAL A 438 22.10 4.30 -3.87
N SER A 439 21.19 4.24 -4.83
CA SER A 439 21.13 3.16 -5.81
C SER A 439 22.32 3.22 -6.77
N TRP A 440 22.55 2.13 -7.51
CA TRP A 440 23.56 2.10 -8.57
C TRP A 440 23.27 3.08 -9.72
N ASP A 441 22.01 3.49 -9.88
CA ASP A 441 21.57 4.47 -10.88
C ASP A 441 21.70 5.92 -10.37
N GLY A 442 22.20 6.12 -9.14
CA GLY A 442 22.34 7.42 -8.50
C GLY A 442 21.05 7.95 -7.85
N GLU A 443 19.98 7.17 -7.80
CA GLU A 443 18.76 7.55 -7.07
C GLU A 443 19.01 7.50 -5.56
N VAL A 444 18.56 8.55 -4.86
CA VAL A 444 18.74 8.68 -3.42
C VAL A 444 17.43 8.36 -2.70
N GLU A 445 17.47 7.39 -1.79
CA GLU A 445 16.38 7.06 -0.87
C GLU A 445 16.76 7.51 0.55
N THR A 446 16.05 8.50 1.07
CA THR A 446 16.29 9.03 2.42
C THR A 446 15.12 8.72 3.34
N LYS A 447 15.40 8.16 4.53
CA LYS A 447 14.39 7.76 5.50
C LYS A 447 14.62 8.33 6.88
N GLU A 448 13.59 8.98 7.42
CA GLU A 448 13.53 9.58 8.78
C GLU A 448 14.71 10.54 9.13
N LEU A 449 15.53 10.94 8.15
CA LEU A 449 16.54 11.98 8.34
C LEU A 449 15.92 13.37 8.34
N ALA A 450 16.63 14.31 8.96
CA ALA A 450 16.22 15.70 9.04
C ALA A 450 15.97 16.33 7.66
N SER A 451 16.65 15.86 6.60
CA SER A 451 16.45 16.30 5.21
C SER A 451 15.04 16.09 4.69
N VAL A 452 14.34 15.04 5.14
CA VAL A 452 12.98 14.68 4.66
C VAL A 452 11.87 14.95 5.68
N LYS A 453 12.22 15.27 6.92
CA LYS A 453 11.26 15.51 8.01
C LYS A 453 10.47 16.81 7.82
N LYS A 454 9.14 16.76 7.86
CA LYS A 454 8.27 17.93 7.62
C LYS A 454 8.49 19.06 8.63
N ASP A 455 8.71 18.70 9.89
CA ASP A 455 8.96 19.58 11.04
C ASP A 455 10.38 20.19 11.07
N THR A 456 11.25 19.82 10.13
CA THR A 456 12.61 20.35 10.06
C THR A 456 12.69 21.64 9.23
N LEU A 457 13.39 22.64 9.76
CA LEU A 457 13.62 23.93 9.09
C LEU A 457 14.27 23.75 7.71
N PRO A 458 13.87 24.54 6.69
CA PRO A 458 14.42 24.42 5.33
C PRO A 458 15.95 24.52 5.25
N ILE A 459 16.57 25.38 6.06
CA ILE A 459 18.04 25.51 6.10
C ILE A 459 18.73 24.23 6.59
N VAL A 460 18.15 23.55 7.58
CA VAL A 460 18.67 22.28 8.08
C VAL A 460 18.53 21.19 7.03
N LYS A 461 17.38 21.15 6.32
CA LYS A 461 17.19 20.22 5.20
C LYS A 461 18.24 20.41 4.12
N PHE A 462 18.51 21.67 3.75
CA PHE A 462 19.51 22.02 2.75
C PHE A 462 20.91 21.57 3.19
N VAL A 463 21.35 21.95 4.39
CA VAL A 463 22.68 21.59 4.92
C VAL A 463 22.86 20.08 4.99
N VAL A 464 21.90 19.35 5.56
CA VAL A 464 21.95 17.89 5.68
C VAL A 464 22.01 17.24 4.29
N SER A 465 21.19 17.69 3.34
CA SER A 465 21.21 17.15 1.97
C SER A 465 22.56 17.39 1.27
N LYS A 466 23.19 18.55 1.50
CA LYS A 466 24.52 18.85 0.95
C LYS A 466 25.61 17.98 1.57
N VAL A 467 25.61 17.80 2.89
CA VAL A 467 26.54 16.90 3.58
C VAL A 467 26.40 15.46 3.05
N LEU A 468 25.16 14.99 2.90
CA LEU A 468 24.88 13.65 2.40
C LEU A 468 25.32 13.47 0.94
N THR A 469 25.12 14.49 0.10
CA THR A 469 25.66 14.50 -1.27
C THR A 469 27.18 14.36 -1.29
N VAL A 470 27.89 15.06 -0.39
CA VAL A 470 29.35 14.97 -0.27
C VAL A 470 29.78 13.57 0.18
N ILE A 471 29.12 13.00 1.20
CA ILE A 471 29.44 11.67 1.74
C ILE A 471 29.24 10.58 0.67
N ASN A 472 28.17 10.69 -0.12
CA ASN A 472 27.81 9.72 -1.14
C ASN A 472 28.53 9.94 -2.48
N SER A 473 29.22 11.07 -2.65
CA SER A 473 30.01 11.30 -3.85
C SER A 473 31.15 10.27 -3.97
N PRO A 474 31.53 9.85 -5.19
CA PRO A 474 32.67 8.98 -5.44
C PRO A 474 33.98 9.75 -5.16
N MET A 475 34.29 10.01 -3.89
CA MET A 475 35.56 10.64 -3.52
C MET A 475 36.72 9.68 -3.80
N THR A 476 37.78 10.22 -4.39
CA THR A 476 39.09 9.59 -4.54
C THR A 476 39.66 9.19 -3.17
N LYS A 477 40.39 8.07 -3.13
CA LYS A 477 40.97 7.50 -1.89
C LYS A 477 41.80 8.51 -1.08
N GLU A 478 42.38 9.52 -1.72
CA GLU A 478 43.26 10.54 -1.12
C GLU A 478 42.56 11.45 -0.09
N ASN A 479 41.23 11.58 -0.13
CA ASN A 479 40.49 12.37 0.87
C ASN A 479 39.99 11.53 2.06
N LYS A 480 40.22 10.21 2.07
CA LYS A 480 39.72 9.28 3.11
C LYS A 480 40.83 8.75 4.02
N THR A 481 42.08 9.14 3.81
CA THR A 481 43.29 8.54 4.39
C THR A 481 43.59 8.84 5.86
N GLU A 482 42.68 9.45 6.63
CA GLU A 482 42.92 9.67 8.07
C GLU A 482 42.05 8.81 9.01
N SER A 483 41.27 7.83 8.53
CA SER A 483 40.58 6.94 9.46
C SER A 483 40.49 5.48 9.00
N HIS A 484 41.25 4.66 9.74
CA HIS A 484 41.14 3.20 9.90
C HIS A 484 41.89 2.27 8.92
N GLU A 485 43.16 2.02 9.28
CA GLU A 485 43.78 0.72 9.11
C GLU A 485 43.09 -0.30 10.05
N GLY A 486 42.35 -1.24 9.46
CA GLY A 486 41.64 -2.28 10.21
C GLY A 486 40.47 -2.87 9.44
N GLY A 487 40.69 -3.23 8.17
CA GLY A 487 39.67 -3.78 7.28
C GLY A 487 39.16 -5.15 7.75
N ARG A 488 38.16 -5.15 8.63
CA ARG A 488 37.18 -6.24 8.71
C ARG A 488 35.96 -5.82 7.91
N LEU A 489 35.84 -6.35 6.69
CA LEU A 489 34.57 -6.39 5.98
C LEU A 489 33.63 -7.32 6.75
N TRP A 490 32.71 -6.73 7.52
CA TRP A 490 31.63 -7.47 8.16
C TRP A 490 30.42 -7.56 7.22
N PRO A 491 29.65 -8.67 7.26
CA PRO A 491 28.47 -8.81 6.45
C PRO A 491 27.35 -7.92 6.99
N VAL A 492 27.11 -6.80 6.33
CA VAL A 492 26.05 -5.88 6.70
C VAL A 492 24.86 -6.15 5.80
N LEU A 493 23.90 -6.90 6.35
CA LEU A 493 22.58 -6.97 5.79
C LEU A 493 21.59 -6.35 6.75
N ARG A 494 21.02 -5.24 6.30
CA ARG A 494 19.87 -4.61 6.94
C ARG A 494 18.61 -5.23 6.36
N LEU A 495 18.03 -6.16 7.11
CA LEU A 495 16.66 -6.59 6.93
C LEU A 495 15.78 -5.55 7.60
N GLU A 496 15.26 -4.60 6.81
CA GLU A 496 14.33 -3.62 7.33
C GLU A 496 12.91 -4.12 7.09
N PHE A 497 12.33 -4.71 8.14
CA PHE A 497 10.91 -5.02 8.18
C PHE A 497 10.21 -3.85 8.85
N ARG A 498 9.33 -3.22 8.07
CA ARG A 498 8.43 -2.17 8.53
C ARG A 498 7.17 -2.86 9.02
N LEU A 499 6.76 -2.59 10.26
CA LEU A 499 5.50 -1.96 10.63
C LEU A 499 5.64 -1.45 12.08
N ARG A 500 5.44 -0.15 12.31
CA ARG A 500 5.23 0.40 13.66
C ARG A 500 3.76 0.11 14.01
N PHE A 501 3.49 -0.38 15.23
CA PHE A 501 2.17 -0.29 15.86
C PHE A 501 2.09 1.06 16.54
#